data_AF-A0A850AY15-F1
#
_entry.id   AF-A0A850AY15-F1
#
_cell.length_a   1.000
_cell.length_b   1.000
_cell.length_c   1.000
_cell.angle_alpha   90.00
_cell.angle_beta   90.00
_cell.angle_gamma   90.00
#
_symmetry.space_group_name_H-M   'P 1'
#
loop_
_entity.id
_entity.type
_entity.pdbx_description
1 polymer ?
#
loop_
_entity_poly.entity_id
_entity_poly.type
_entity_poly.pdbx_seq_one_letter_code
_entity_poly.pdbx_strand_id
1 'polypeptide(L)'
;MMNKRLYTLAITAAIAIGTMSTSLLAQPGHKQRPRAAAAGLAAQLPTEVLENICSLTPQQKEKVQAIHTKLTEELRSLRPARGASADSGAAEKRRTLVRQANADLANVLTQEQKDALRKAAPVLLELRALNIPVKAYPELKLTADQEKRIHAIVQGVREKVKALPESERRAKARELMSAARTEVEAVMTPSQKAVLDQHPTAKRHGNANALRKKSP
;
A
#
# COMPACT_ATOMS: atom_id res chain seq x y z
N MET A 1 -38.45 17.37 -35.27
CA MET A 1 -37.55 16.26 -35.62
C MET A 1 -36.80 15.82 -34.36
N MET A 2 -37.31 14.78 -33.70
CA MET A 2 -36.80 14.22 -32.45
C MET A 2 -36.10 12.89 -32.76
N ASN A 3 -34.87 12.71 -32.30
CA ASN A 3 -34.23 11.39 -32.25
C ASN A 3 -33.70 11.14 -30.84
N LYS A 4 -34.56 10.58 -29.98
CA LYS A 4 -34.17 9.98 -28.70
C LYS A 4 -33.73 8.54 -28.98
N ARG A 5 -32.43 8.26 -28.92
CA ARG A 5 -31.90 6.89 -28.96
C ARG A 5 -31.90 6.31 -27.54
N LEU A 6 -32.85 5.44 -27.29
CA LEU A 6 -32.89 4.53 -26.15
C LEU A 6 -31.86 3.42 -26.38
N TYR A 7 -30.84 3.32 -25.53
CA TYR A 7 -29.98 2.14 -25.44
C TYR A 7 -30.36 1.36 -24.19
N THR A 8 -31.16 0.31 -24.38
CA THR A 8 -31.54 -0.64 -23.34
C THR A 8 -30.45 -1.69 -23.25
N LEU A 9 -29.58 -1.58 -22.26
CA LEU A 9 -28.52 -2.54 -21.99
C LEU A 9 -29.04 -3.57 -20.98
N ALA A 10 -29.51 -4.70 -21.48
CA ALA A 10 -29.93 -5.84 -20.65
C ALA A 10 -28.70 -6.55 -20.11
N ILE A 11 -28.51 -6.51 -18.78
CA ILE A 11 -27.46 -7.27 -18.08
C ILE A 11 -28.11 -8.53 -17.51
N THR A 12 -27.85 -9.66 -18.17
CA THR A 12 -28.27 -10.99 -17.71
C THR A 12 -27.37 -11.42 -16.55
N ALA A 13 -27.90 -11.45 -15.33
CA ALA A 13 -27.22 -11.96 -14.15
C ALA A 13 -27.36 -13.49 -14.09
N ALA A 14 -26.27 -14.23 -14.30
CA ALA A 14 -26.21 -15.66 -14.03
C ALA A 14 -25.93 -15.89 -12.53
N ILE A 15 -26.93 -16.39 -11.81
CA ILE A 15 -26.81 -16.81 -10.41
C ILE A 15 -26.31 -18.26 -10.39
N ALA A 16 -25.04 -18.46 -10.05
CA ALA A 16 -24.49 -19.78 -9.77
C ALA A 16 -24.62 -20.09 -8.27
N ILE A 17 -25.54 -20.99 -7.92
CA ILE A 17 -25.71 -21.53 -6.56
C ILE A 17 -24.66 -22.64 -6.37
N GLY A 18 -23.56 -22.30 -5.70
CA GLY A 18 -22.53 -23.25 -5.28
C GLY A 18 -22.85 -23.80 -3.89
N THR A 19 -22.98 -25.11 -3.80
CA THR A 19 -23.16 -25.88 -2.56
C THR A 19 -21.91 -25.77 -1.67
N MET A 20 -22.11 -25.42 -0.38
CA MET A 20 -21.02 -25.39 0.60
C MET A 20 -20.86 -26.78 1.23
N SER A 21 -19.79 -27.49 0.87
CA SER A 21 -19.32 -28.66 1.63
C SER A 21 -18.56 -28.20 2.88
N THR A 22 -19.11 -28.48 4.05
CA THR A 22 -18.47 -28.25 5.36
C THR A 22 -17.47 -29.37 5.67
N SER A 23 -16.18 -29.13 5.41
CA SER A 23 -15.11 -29.96 5.97
C SER A 23 -14.49 -29.23 7.17
N LEU A 24 -14.87 -29.68 8.37
CA LEU A 24 -14.17 -29.40 9.62
C LEU A 24 -12.99 -30.39 9.72
N LEU A 25 -11.79 -29.93 9.36
CA LEU A 25 -10.55 -30.68 9.57
C LEU A 25 -9.55 -29.79 10.31
N ALA A 26 -8.98 -30.37 11.38
CA ALA A 26 -8.02 -29.80 12.32
C ALA A 26 -6.93 -28.98 11.60
N GLN A 27 -6.65 -27.76 12.08
CA GLN A 27 -5.58 -26.91 11.57
C GLN A 27 -4.23 -27.33 12.17
N PRO A 28 -3.31 -27.96 11.41
CA PRO A 28 -1.94 -28.12 11.84
C PRO A 28 -1.18 -26.81 11.57
N GLY A 29 -0.32 -26.42 12.52
CA GLY A 29 0.66 -25.34 12.48
C GLY A 29 0.58 -24.36 11.29
N HIS A 30 0.14 -23.13 11.58
CA HIS A 30 0.18 -21.99 10.66
C HIS A 30 1.62 -21.69 10.19
N LYS A 31 2.07 -22.41 9.15
CA LYS A 31 3.17 -21.97 8.29
C LYS A 31 2.67 -20.70 7.60
N GLN A 32 3.11 -19.54 8.08
CA GLN A 32 2.81 -18.23 7.50
C GLN A 32 3.13 -18.28 5.99
N ARG A 33 2.09 -18.42 5.16
CA ARG A 33 2.26 -18.38 3.70
C ARG A 33 2.65 -16.95 3.31
N PRO A 34 3.83 -16.70 2.72
CA PRO A 34 4.28 -15.36 2.35
C PRO A 34 3.41 -14.70 1.25
N ARG A 35 2.41 -15.41 0.72
CA ARG A 35 1.54 -14.96 -0.38
C ARG A 35 0.55 -13.85 0.00
N ALA A 36 0.22 -13.68 1.28
CA ALA A 36 -0.82 -12.73 1.70
C ALA A 36 -0.35 -11.25 1.77
N ALA A 37 0.95 -11.01 1.93
CA ALA A 37 1.46 -9.66 2.18
C ALA A 37 1.33 -8.74 0.94
N ALA A 38 1.63 -9.24 -0.26
CA ALA A 38 1.50 -8.47 -1.49
C ALA A 38 0.03 -8.20 -1.86
N ALA A 39 -0.86 -9.17 -1.60
CA ALA A 39 -2.28 -9.04 -1.89
C ALA A 39 -2.97 -7.96 -1.03
N GLY A 40 -2.46 -7.66 0.17
CA GLY A 40 -3.01 -6.61 1.04
C GLY A 40 -2.64 -5.18 0.63
N LEU A 41 -1.64 -5.01 -0.24
CA LEU A 41 -1.08 -3.71 -0.59
C LEU A 41 -1.87 -3.01 -1.70
N ALA A 42 -2.43 -3.76 -2.65
CA ALA A 42 -3.00 -3.23 -3.89
C ALA A 42 -4.04 -2.13 -3.64
N ALA A 43 -5.03 -2.41 -2.78
CA ALA A 43 -6.11 -1.47 -2.44
C ALA A 43 -5.67 -0.24 -1.63
N GLN A 44 -4.42 -0.22 -1.16
CA GLN A 44 -3.85 0.93 -0.44
C GLN A 44 -2.91 1.76 -1.32
N LEU A 45 -2.61 1.31 -2.55
CA LEU A 45 -1.78 2.05 -3.47
C LEU A 45 -2.61 3.11 -4.18
N PRO A 46 -2.07 4.32 -4.39
CA PRO A 46 -2.70 5.31 -5.27
C PRO A 46 -2.92 4.75 -6.67
N THR A 47 -4.01 5.15 -7.32
CA THR A 47 -4.36 4.66 -8.68
C THR A 47 -3.24 4.94 -9.68
N GLU A 48 -2.55 6.06 -9.55
CA GLU A 48 -1.43 6.45 -10.41
C GLU A 48 -0.24 5.51 -10.24
N VAL A 49 0.00 5.01 -9.02
CA VAL A 49 1.08 4.05 -8.75
C VAL A 49 0.72 2.70 -9.37
N LEU A 50 -0.52 2.24 -9.23
CA LEU A 50 -0.99 1.01 -9.87
C LEU A 50 -0.95 1.11 -11.40
N GLU A 51 -1.33 2.26 -11.95
CA GLU A 51 -1.23 2.53 -13.38
C GLU A 51 0.20 2.34 -13.89
N ASN A 52 1.18 2.97 -13.23
CA ASN A 52 2.57 2.90 -13.66
C ASN A 52 3.16 1.48 -13.53
N ILE A 53 2.77 0.72 -12.51
CA ILE A 53 3.27 -0.65 -12.29
C ILE A 53 2.63 -1.65 -13.25
N CYS A 54 1.32 -1.53 -13.48
CA CYS A 54 0.52 -2.53 -14.18
C CYS A 54 0.15 -2.12 -15.62
N SER A 55 0.49 -0.90 -16.06
CA SER A 55 0.06 -0.37 -17.36
C SER A 55 -1.46 -0.53 -17.58
N LEU A 56 -2.26 -0.01 -16.65
CA LEU A 56 -3.72 -0.19 -16.64
C LEU A 56 -4.38 0.42 -17.88
N THR A 57 -5.35 -0.28 -18.48
CA THR A 57 -6.19 0.29 -19.54
C THR A 57 -7.12 1.38 -18.99
N PRO A 58 -7.64 2.30 -19.82
CA PRO A 58 -8.58 3.33 -19.36
C PRO A 58 -9.77 2.76 -18.57
N GLN A 59 -10.37 1.67 -19.06
CA GLN A 59 -11.48 1.00 -18.39
C GLN A 59 -11.08 0.37 -17.05
N GLN A 60 -9.87 -0.19 -16.95
CA GLN A 60 -9.36 -0.71 -15.68
C GLN A 60 -9.13 0.42 -14.68
N LYS A 61 -8.58 1.57 -15.11
CA LYS A 61 -8.37 2.74 -14.24
C LYS A 61 -9.67 3.23 -13.62
N GLU A 62 -10.73 3.35 -14.42
CA GLU A 62 -12.07 3.74 -13.92
C GLU A 62 -12.56 2.77 -12.83
N LYS A 63 -12.43 1.46 -13.06
CA LYS A 63 -12.82 0.43 -12.06
C LYS A 63 -11.96 0.50 -10.80
N VAL A 64 -10.65 0.65 -10.94
CA VAL A 64 -9.72 0.80 -9.80
C VAL A 64 -10.06 2.06 -9.00
N GLN A 65 -10.31 3.18 -9.68
CA GLN A 65 -10.69 4.44 -9.03
C GLN A 65 -12.02 4.30 -8.28
N ALA A 66 -13.02 3.63 -8.87
CA ALA A 66 -14.29 3.35 -8.21
C ALA A 66 -14.11 2.51 -6.94
N ILE A 67 -13.26 1.46 -6.98
CA ILE A 67 -12.93 0.64 -5.81
C ILE A 67 -12.25 1.49 -4.72
N HIS A 68 -11.29 2.35 -5.07
CA HIS A 68 -10.61 3.23 -4.13
C HIS A 68 -11.52 4.28 -3.50
N THR A 69 -12.41 4.90 -4.29
CA THR A 69 -13.41 5.86 -3.79
C THR A 69 -14.31 5.19 -2.76
N LYS A 70 -14.88 4.03 -3.11
CA LYS A 70 -15.73 3.25 -2.21
C LYS A 70 -15.00 2.87 -0.91
N LEU A 71 -13.80 2.30 -1.02
CA LEU A 71 -13.00 1.94 0.15
C LEU A 71 -12.71 3.17 1.03
N THR A 72 -12.38 4.31 0.44
CA THR A 72 -12.08 5.54 1.18
C THR A 72 -13.30 6.06 1.93
N GLU A 73 -14.48 6.04 1.31
CA GLU A 73 -15.74 6.44 1.92
C GLU A 73 -16.12 5.52 3.09
N GLU A 74 -16.04 4.21 2.89
CA GLU A 74 -16.34 3.21 3.93
C GLU A 74 -15.32 3.24 5.08
N LEU A 75 -14.03 3.48 4.79
CA LEU A 75 -13.03 3.66 5.86
C LEU A 75 -13.25 4.98 6.61
N ARG A 76 -13.71 6.03 5.94
CA ARG A 76 -14.02 7.32 6.56
C ARG A 76 -15.19 7.22 7.53
N SER A 77 -16.23 6.46 7.19
CA SER A 77 -17.38 6.24 8.09
C SER A 77 -17.02 5.43 9.35
N LEU A 78 -15.95 4.62 9.30
CA LEU A 78 -15.41 3.89 10.45
C LEU A 78 -14.43 4.70 11.32
N ARG A 79 -14.17 5.97 10.99
CA ARG A 79 -13.28 6.82 11.78
C ARG A 79 -14.05 7.36 12.99
N PRO A 80 -13.54 7.18 14.24
CA PRO A 80 -14.20 7.74 15.41
C PRO A 80 -14.23 9.27 15.31
N ALA A 81 -15.34 9.86 15.77
CA ALA A 81 -15.44 11.30 15.96
C ALA A 81 -14.31 11.81 16.88
N ARG A 82 -13.93 13.07 16.74
CA ARG A 82 -12.90 13.67 17.61
C ARG A 82 -13.33 13.55 19.08
N GLY A 83 -12.52 12.87 19.89
CA GLY A 83 -12.80 12.64 21.31
C GLY A 83 -13.56 11.34 21.62
N ALA A 84 -14.08 10.63 20.61
CA ALA A 84 -14.71 9.33 20.80
C ALA A 84 -13.67 8.19 20.85
N SER A 85 -13.93 7.18 21.67
CA SER A 85 -13.17 5.93 21.64
C SER A 85 -13.42 5.18 20.33
N ALA A 86 -12.43 4.43 19.85
CA ALA A 86 -12.61 3.58 18.69
C ALA A 86 -13.63 2.46 19.00
N ASP A 87 -14.60 2.25 18.12
CA ASP A 87 -15.49 1.09 18.17
C ASP A 87 -14.66 -0.20 18.09
N SER A 88 -14.92 -1.14 19.01
CA SER A 88 -14.23 -2.43 19.10
C SER A 88 -14.39 -3.27 17.83
N GLY A 89 -15.52 -3.14 17.13
CA GLY A 89 -15.78 -3.81 15.85
C GLY A 89 -15.17 -3.11 14.64
N ALA A 90 -14.80 -1.83 14.74
CA ALA A 90 -14.33 -1.05 13.58
C ALA A 90 -13.01 -1.59 13.02
N ALA A 91 -12.15 -2.18 13.85
CA ALA A 91 -10.91 -2.78 13.37
C ALA A 91 -11.14 -3.97 12.44
N GLU A 92 -12.05 -4.88 12.79
CA GLU A 92 -12.39 -6.04 11.95
C GLU A 92 -13.13 -5.60 10.69
N LYS A 93 -14.06 -4.65 10.80
CA LYS A 93 -14.73 -4.05 9.63
C LYS A 93 -13.72 -3.48 8.64
N ARG A 94 -12.75 -2.68 9.10
CA ARG A 94 -11.67 -2.16 8.23
C ARG A 94 -10.89 -3.27 7.52
N ARG A 95 -10.55 -4.36 8.22
CA ARG A 95 -9.84 -5.51 7.62
C ARG A 95 -10.70 -6.17 6.54
N THR A 96 -11.99 -6.36 6.79
CA THR A 96 -12.93 -6.94 5.82
C THR A 96 -13.08 -6.06 4.58
N LEU A 97 -13.25 -4.74 4.75
CA LEU A 97 -13.31 -3.80 3.62
C LEU A 97 -12.04 -3.83 2.77
N VAL A 98 -10.86 -3.83 3.40
CA VAL A 98 -9.59 -3.92 2.68
C VAL A 98 -9.44 -5.28 1.98
N ARG A 99 -9.86 -6.39 2.61
CA ARG A 99 -9.85 -7.71 1.95
C ARG A 99 -10.76 -7.72 0.72
N GLN A 100 -11.97 -7.18 0.83
CA GLN A 100 -12.92 -7.09 -0.27
C GLN A 100 -12.37 -6.26 -1.42
N ALA A 101 -11.85 -5.05 -1.13
CA ALA A 101 -11.27 -4.18 -2.16
C ALA A 101 -10.08 -4.85 -2.88
N ASN A 102 -9.26 -5.62 -2.17
CA ASN A 102 -8.17 -6.38 -2.80
C ASN A 102 -8.68 -7.53 -3.68
N ALA A 103 -9.76 -8.21 -3.28
CA ALA A 103 -10.41 -9.23 -4.11
C ALA A 103 -11.01 -8.63 -5.39
N ASP A 104 -11.69 -7.49 -5.25
CA ASP A 104 -12.28 -6.76 -6.38
C ASP A 104 -11.18 -6.29 -7.36
N LEU A 105 -10.07 -5.75 -6.85
CA LEU A 105 -8.90 -5.40 -7.67
C LEU A 105 -8.31 -6.62 -8.37
N ALA A 106 -8.20 -7.76 -7.68
CA ALA A 106 -7.72 -8.99 -8.31
C ALA A 106 -8.63 -9.45 -9.46
N ASN A 107 -9.93 -9.13 -9.45
CA ASN A 107 -10.83 -9.44 -10.56
C ASN A 107 -10.72 -8.44 -11.73
N VAL A 108 -10.23 -7.22 -11.48
CA VAL A 108 -10.00 -6.19 -12.51
C VAL A 108 -8.67 -6.37 -13.23
N LEU A 109 -7.63 -6.83 -12.53
CA LEU A 109 -6.28 -6.98 -13.05
C LEU A 109 -6.10 -8.29 -13.82
N THR A 110 -5.34 -8.24 -14.92
CA THR A 110 -4.87 -9.44 -15.63
C THR A 110 -3.84 -10.21 -14.82
N GLN A 111 -3.47 -11.42 -15.25
CA GLN A 111 -2.48 -12.22 -14.54
C GLN A 111 -1.08 -11.58 -14.60
N GLU A 112 -0.71 -11.02 -15.74
CA GLU A 112 0.56 -10.31 -15.97
C GLU A 112 0.66 -9.08 -15.06
N GLN A 113 -0.43 -8.33 -14.92
CA GLN A 113 -0.50 -7.16 -14.04
C GLN A 113 -0.36 -7.55 -12.56
N LYS A 114 -0.98 -8.67 -12.15
CA LYS A 114 -0.79 -9.21 -10.79
C LYS A 114 0.66 -9.61 -10.55
N ASP A 115 1.34 -10.16 -11.55
CA ASP A 115 2.74 -10.57 -11.43
C ASP A 115 3.69 -9.37 -11.39
N ALA A 116 3.43 -8.32 -12.16
CA ALA A 116 4.14 -7.04 -12.04
C ALA A 116 3.99 -6.44 -10.63
N LEU A 117 2.76 -6.43 -10.09
CA LEU A 117 2.52 -5.95 -8.73
C LEU A 117 3.21 -6.80 -7.67
N ARG A 118 3.22 -8.14 -7.82
CA ARG A 118 3.94 -9.05 -6.92
C ARG A 118 5.44 -8.79 -6.92
N LYS A 119 6.03 -8.47 -8.08
CA LYS A 119 7.45 -8.10 -8.20
C LYS A 119 7.77 -6.76 -7.54
N ALA A 120 6.89 -5.76 -7.68
CA ALA A 120 7.07 -4.43 -7.08
C ALA A 120 6.77 -4.39 -5.56
N ALA A 121 5.94 -5.30 -5.06
CA ALA A 121 5.45 -5.27 -3.68
C ALA A 121 6.54 -5.24 -2.59
N PRO A 122 7.64 -6.02 -2.67
CA PRO A 122 8.73 -5.95 -1.67
C PRO A 122 9.32 -4.54 -1.56
N VAL A 123 9.65 -3.92 -2.69
CA VAL A 123 10.26 -2.58 -2.74
C VAL A 123 9.27 -1.53 -2.21
N LEU A 124 8.00 -1.60 -2.60
CA LEU A 124 6.97 -0.70 -2.06
C LEU A 124 6.80 -0.81 -0.54
N LEU A 125 6.87 -2.02 0.00
CA LEU A 125 6.80 -2.25 1.45
C LEU A 125 8.04 -1.71 2.17
N GLU A 126 9.21 -1.81 1.55
CA GLU A 126 10.47 -1.27 2.08
C GLU A 126 10.49 0.25 2.06
N LEU A 127 10.08 0.88 0.95
CA LEU A 127 9.91 2.33 0.87
C LEU A 127 8.93 2.83 1.94
N ARG A 128 7.81 2.14 2.12
CA ARG A 128 6.84 2.47 3.18
C ARG A 128 7.46 2.32 4.58
N ALA A 129 8.24 1.28 4.83
CA ALA A 129 8.92 1.07 6.12
C ALA A 129 9.93 2.19 6.43
N LEU A 130 10.61 2.70 5.41
CA LEU A 130 11.55 3.82 5.49
C LEU A 130 10.86 5.18 5.53
N ASN A 131 9.52 5.22 5.56
CA ASN A 131 8.73 6.45 5.46
C ASN A 131 9.11 7.26 4.21
N ILE A 132 9.31 6.56 3.09
CA ILE A 132 9.41 7.13 1.75
C ILE A 132 8.01 7.03 1.11
N PRO A 133 7.48 8.11 0.52
CA PRO A 133 6.15 8.07 -0.08
C PRO A 133 6.10 7.10 -1.26
N VAL A 134 5.18 6.14 -1.21
CA VAL A 134 4.96 5.17 -2.29
C VAL A 134 4.57 5.83 -3.62
N LYS A 135 4.04 7.06 -3.59
CA LYS A 135 3.74 7.88 -4.78
C LYS A 135 4.98 8.20 -5.62
N ALA A 136 6.14 8.32 -4.98
CA ALA A 136 7.39 8.62 -5.67
C ALA A 136 7.96 7.40 -6.43
N TYR A 137 7.48 6.17 -6.14
CA TYR A 137 8.06 4.94 -6.69
C TYR A 137 8.20 4.93 -8.22
N PRO A 138 7.18 5.32 -9.03
CA PRO A 138 7.32 5.34 -10.48
C PRO A 138 8.39 6.32 -11.00
N GLU A 139 8.54 7.46 -10.31
CA GLU A 139 9.47 8.53 -10.70
C GLU A 139 10.91 8.22 -10.25
N LEU A 140 11.08 7.44 -9.18
CA LEU A 140 12.39 7.06 -8.67
C LEU A 140 13.17 6.20 -9.67
N LYS A 141 12.50 5.43 -10.54
CA LYS A 141 13.16 4.57 -11.55
C LYS A 141 14.33 3.79 -10.94
N LEU A 142 14.09 3.13 -9.81
CA LEU A 142 15.13 2.41 -9.08
C LEU A 142 15.71 1.32 -9.98
N THR A 143 17.03 1.22 -10.00
CA THR A 143 17.71 0.11 -10.69
C THR A 143 17.61 -1.16 -9.86
N ALA A 144 17.71 -2.34 -10.49
CA ALA A 144 17.70 -3.61 -9.79
C ALA A 144 18.77 -3.70 -8.69
N ASP A 145 19.93 -3.07 -8.89
CA ASP A 145 21.00 -3.02 -7.88
C ASP A 145 20.65 -2.09 -6.72
N GLN A 146 20.01 -0.95 -6.98
CA GLN A 146 19.48 -0.09 -5.91
C GLN A 146 18.40 -0.80 -5.09
N GLU A 147 17.47 -1.51 -5.73
CA GLU A 147 16.44 -2.31 -5.05
C GLU A 147 17.07 -3.38 -4.14
N LYS A 148 18.07 -4.12 -4.63
CA LYS A 148 18.83 -5.09 -3.82
C LYS A 148 19.49 -4.44 -2.61
N ARG A 149 20.11 -3.26 -2.77
CA ARG A 149 20.77 -2.54 -1.67
C ARG A 149 19.76 -2.04 -0.64
N ILE A 150 18.62 -1.50 -1.09
CA ILE A 150 17.52 -1.07 -0.22
C ILE A 150 17.00 -2.28 0.58
N HIS A 151 16.77 -3.41 -0.08
CA HIS A 151 16.35 -4.65 0.57
C HIS A 151 17.33 -5.07 1.65
N ALA A 152 18.63 -5.12 1.34
CA ALA A 152 19.68 -5.51 2.29
C ALA A 152 19.72 -4.58 3.52
N ILE A 153 19.63 -3.26 3.32
CA ILE A 153 19.57 -2.27 4.41
C ILE A 153 18.36 -2.55 5.31
N VAL A 154 17.17 -2.73 4.73
CA VAL A 154 15.94 -2.96 5.51
C VAL A 154 15.97 -4.32 6.23
N GLN A 155 16.51 -5.37 5.62
CA GLN A 155 16.68 -6.66 6.31
C GLN A 155 17.65 -6.55 7.49
N GLY A 156 18.79 -5.87 7.32
CA GLY A 156 19.72 -5.61 8.42
C GLY A 156 19.07 -4.85 9.58
N VAL A 157 18.18 -3.90 9.29
CA VAL A 157 17.37 -3.25 10.35
C VAL A 157 16.42 -4.25 11.01
N ARG A 158 15.69 -5.07 10.25
CA ARG A 158 14.74 -6.04 10.80
C ARG A 158 15.43 -7.04 11.73
N GLU A 159 16.61 -7.51 11.37
CA GLU A 159 17.43 -8.41 12.20
C GLU A 159 17.88 -7.72 13.48
N LYS A 160 18.41 -6.49 13.39
CA LYS A 160 18.78 -5.69 14.56
C LYS A 160 17.58 -5.48 15.48
N VAL A 161 16.41 -5.12 14.94
CA VAL A 161 15.18 -4.93 15.73
C VAL A 161 14.70 -6.22 16.39
N LYS A 162 14.81 -7.36 15.71
CA LYS A 162 14.44 -8.67 16.26
C LYS A 162 15.32 -9.06 17.44
N ALA A 163 16.60 -8.70 17.41
CA ALA A 163 17.56 -8.97 18.49
C ALA A 163 17.35 -8.09 19.73
N LEU A 164 16.59 -7.00 19.63
CA LEU A 164 16.35 -6.10 20.76
C LEU A 164 15.31 -6.65 21.76
N PRO A 165 15.45 -6.33 23.06
CA PRO A 165 14.40 -6.55 24.06
C PRO A 165 13.09 -5.87 23.67
N GLU A 166 11.95 -6.46 24.04
CA GLU A 166 10.62 -5.96 23.68
C GLU A 166 10.38 -4.53 24.18
N SER A 167 10.86 -4.20 25.39
CA SER A 167 10.76 -2.87 26.01
C SER A 167 11.44 -1.77 25.19
N GLU A 168 12.53 -2.10 24.49
CA GLU A 168 13.34 -1.13 23.73
C GLU A 168 12.99 -1.11 22.24
N ARG A 169 12.41 -2.22 21.75
CA ARG A 169 12.17 -2.49 20.32
C ARG A 169 11.51 -1.31 19.60
N ARG A 170 10.49 -0.70 20.19
CA ARG A 170 9.74 0.40 19.55
C ARG A 170 10.58 1.66 19.36
N ALA A 171 11.33 2.07 20.37
CA ALA A 171 12.13 3.30 20.32
C ALA A 171 13.32 3.10 19.37
N LYS A 172 14.07 2.02 19.57
CA LYS A 172 15.25 1.70 18.76
C LYS A 172 14.93 1.33 17.32
N ALA A 173 13.79 0.70 17.03
CA ALA A 173 13.35 0.48 15.65
C ALA A 173 13.16 1.79 14.88
N ARG A 174 12.68 2.86 15.53
CA ARG A 174 12.52 4.17 14.87
C ARG A 174 13.88 4.79 14.55
N GLU A 175 14.81 4.71 15.48
CA GLU A 175 16.19 5.19 15.29
C GLU A 175 16.87 4.45 14.14
N LEU A 176 16.81 3.11 14.16
CA LEU A 176 17.38 2.26 13.10
C LEU A 176 16.74 2.51 11.74
N MET A 177 15.41 2.65 11.66
CA MET A 177 14.74 2.98 10.40
C MET A 177 15.09 4.38 9.89
N SER A 178 15.30 5.35 10.79
CA SER A 178 15.76 6.69 10.42
C SER A 178 17.17 6.64 9.82
N ALA A 179 18.09 5.90 10.45
CA ALA A 179 19.44 5.70 9.95
C ALA A 179 19.44 4.98 8.58
N ALA A 180 18.64 3.92 8.46
CA ALA A 180 18.47 3.19 7.21
C ALA A 180 17.91 4.07 6.08
N ARG A 181 17.04 5.04 6.39
CA ARG A 181 16.59 6.00 5.39
C ARG A 181 17.76 6.84 4.87
N THR A 182 18.65 7.30 5.73
CA THR A 182 19.86 8.04 5.33
C THR A 182 20.79 7.17 4.48
N GLU A 183 20.98 5.90 4.83
CA GLU A 183 21.75 4.95 4.03
C GLU A 183 21.12 4.72 2.65
N VAL A 184 19.79 4.62 2.58
CA VAL A 184 19.06 4.49 1.31
C VAL A 184 19.16 5.75 0.46
N GLU A 185 19.08 6.93 1.06
CA GLU A 185 19.33 8.19 0.34
C GLU A 185 20.76 8.21 -0.22
N ALA A 186 21.75 7.63 0.46
CA ALA A 186 23.13 7.55 -0.07
C ALA A 186 23.26 6.63 -1.31
N VAL A 187 22.37 5.66 -1.52
CA VAL A 187 22.37 4.82 -2.73
C VAL A 187 21.59 5.43 -3.90
N MET A 188 20.85 6.52 -3.66
CA MET A 188 20.07 7.23 -4.66
C MET A 188 20.89 8.28 -5.40
N THR A 189 20.55 8.49 -6.68
CA THR A 189 21.12 9.58 -7.49
C THR A 189 20.61 10.94 -7.01
N PRO A 190 21.28 12.05 -7.37
CA PRO A 190 20.79 13.39 -7.07
C PRO A 190 19.37 13.67 -7.62
N SER A 191 19.06 13.17 -8.81
CA SER A 191 17.72 13.31 -9.42
C SER A 191 16.65 12.55 -8.64
N GLN A 192 16.95 11.33 -8.16
CA GLN A 192 16.04 10.55 -7.31
C GLN A 192 15.78 11.25 -5.96
N LYS A 193 16.80 11.88 -5.37
CA LYS A 193 16.63 12.68 -4.15
C LYS A 193 15.71 13.88 -4.37
N ALA A 194 15.84 14.56 -5.50
CA ALA A 194 14.95 15.67 -5.84
C ALA A 194 13.48 15.23 -5.96
N VAL A 195 13.22 14.04 -6.51
CA VAL A 195 11.87 13.44 -6.52
C VAL A 195 11.36 13.27 -5.08
N LEU A 196 12.18 12.78 -4.14
CA LEU A 196 11.77 12.63 -2.75
C LEU A 196 11.41 13.96 -2.06
N ASP A 197 12.03 15.06 -2.46
CA ASP A 197 11.70 16.39 -1.93
C ASP A 197 10.39 16.95 -2.49
N GLN A 198 10.00 16.57 -3.70
CA GLN A 198 8.70 16.93 -4.30
C GLN A 198 7.53 16.16 -3.68
N HIS A 199 7.80 15.00 -3.07
CA HIS A 199 6.81 14.19 -2.38
C HIS A 199 7.06 14.22 -0.85
N PRO A 200 6.80 15.35 -0.15
CA PRO A 200 7.05 15.43 1.29
C PRO A 200 6.17 14.43 2.04
N THR A 201 6.76 13.67 2.96
CA THR A 201 5.96 12.86 3.89
C THR A 201 5.22 13.74 4.88
N ALA A 202 4.04 13.29 5.30
CA ALA A 202 3.16 13.99 6.24
C ALA A 202 3.81 14.39 7.59
N LYS A 203 5.03 13.93 7.89
CA LYS A 203 5.78 14.27 9.11
C LYS A 203 6.90 15.29 8.93
N ARG A 204 7.28 15.71 7.71
CA ARG A 204 8.37 16.71 7.51
C ARG A 204 7.98 18.13 7.94
N HIS A 205 6.70 18.44 8.14
CA HIS A 205 6.25 19.80 8.51
C HIS A 205 6.56 20.22 9.97
N GLY A 206 7.11 19.34 10.81
CA GLY A 206 7.46 19.69 12.19
C GLY A 206 8.75 20.50 12.37
N ASN A 207 9.66 20.53 11.39
CA ASN A 207 11.01 21.09 11.60
C ASN A 207 11.35 22.32 10.72
N ALA A 208 10.51 22.66 9.74
CA ALA A 208 10.75 23.84 8.90
C ALA A 208 10.57 25.18 9.66
N ASN A 209 9.78 25.20 10.74
CA ASN A 209 9.60 26.39 11.57
C ASN A 209 10.74 26.62 12.57
N ALA A 210 11.63 25.64 12.80
CA ALA A 210 12.79 25.79 13.68
C ALA A 210 13.97 26.50 12.98
N LEU A 211 14.09 26.37 11.66
CA LEU A 211 15.12 27.04 10.86
C LEU A 211 14.76 28.48 10.49
N ARG A 212 13.47 28.85 10.53
CA ARG A 212 13.01 30.21 10.18
C ARG A 212 13.04 31.21 11.34
N LYS A 213 13.31 30.76 12.57
CA LYS A 213 13.48 31.61 13.77
C LYS A 213 14.94 31.92 14.12
N LYS A 214 15.90 31.57 13.26
CA LYS A 214 17.34 31.84 13.43
C LYS A 214 17.95 32.73 12.34
N SER A 215 17.12 33.49 11.62
CA SER A 215 17.61 34.61 10.82
C SER A 215 17.54 35.88 11.69
N PRO A 216 18.67 36.54 11.99
CA PRO A 216 18.69 37.79 12.74
C PRO A 216 17.96 38.92 12.00
#